data_AF-A0A8H2WZK8-F1
#
_entry.id   AF-A0A8H2WZK8-F1
#
_cell.length_a   1.000
_cell.length_b   1.000
_cell.length_c   1.000
_cell.angle_alpha   90.00
_cell.angle_beta   90.00
_cell.angle_gamma   90.00
#
_symmetry.space_group_name_H-M   'P 1'
#
loop_
_entity.id
_entity.type
_entity.pdbx_description
1 polymer ?
#
loop_
_entity_poly.entity_id
_entity_poly.type
_entity_poly.pdbx_seq_one_letter_code
_entity_poly.pdbx_strand_id
1 'polypeptide(L)'
;MSRMASYFPFGEEMSLAIIEPVNIKTREGFQALNLAYAELVSLQISRTAPSDPGTRRRNKKGGKPMTEGKQVDKVASYIVQTLRGEVGSLPGLPSTLSLIAYTSLLPTIWALRCENGVISTTMQYATSCSGGGNKAVKRAAVEFMGRIILINSDPRCAEIPSLDNADVREWVLGLPRTAWEFGEKDLRGTEIVLLILLRMNQRKLYDKSTLDALQERLVPFFTFDHAKRGTITGPWTKLPDHLQRLALDVMSSLCHGGENVGELTTAIDKVVAQTTLAEYWTHLRPLKI
;
A
#
# COMPACT_ATOMS: atom_id res chain seq x y z
N MET A 1 -18.33 -10.06 24.35
CA MET A 1 -18.16 -8.83 23.56
C MET A 1 -19.46 -8.26 22.96
N SER A 2 -20.48 -9.08 22.64
CA SER A 2 -21.74 -8.60 22.02
C SER A 2 -22.47 -7.47 22.78
N ARG A 3 -22.47 -7.47 24.12
CA ARG A 3 -23.09 -6.40 24.93
C ARG A 3 -22.33 -5.06 24.94
N MET A 4 -21.06 -5.05 24.56
CA MET A 4 -20.26 -3.81 24.50
C MET A 4 -20.36 -3.12 23.14
N ALA A 5 -20.68 -3.86 22.07
CA ALA A 5 -20.76 -3.32 20.71
C ALA A 5 -21.86 -2.27 20.50
N SER A 6 -22.89 -2.24 21.36
CA SER A 6 -23.91 -1.19 21.38
C SER A 6 -23.40 0.15 21.94
N TYR A 7 -22.22 0.16 22.56
CA TYR A 7 -21.60 1.35 23.14
C TYR A 7 -20.38 1.84 22.34
N PHE A 8 -20.02 1.16 21.24
CA PHE A 8 -18.89 1.56 20.40
C PHE A 8 -19.35 2.42 19.20
N PRO A 9 -18.74 3.60 19.00
CA PRO A 9 -19.20 4.58 18.02
C PRO A 9 -18.62 4.28 16.62
N PHE A 10 -19.28 3.41 15.87
CA PHE A 10 -19.01 3.30 14.43
C PHE A 10 -19.95 4.22 13.65
N GLY A 11 -19.54 5.49 13.54
CA GLY A 11 -19.81 6.39 12.41
C GLY A 11 -21.23 6.90 12.14
N GLU A 12 -22.29 6.14 12.42
CA GLU A 12 -23.60 6.39 11.78
C GLU A 12 -24.77 6.74 12.72
N GLU A 13 -24.68 6.55 14.04
CA GLU A 13 -25.78 6.97 14.96
C GLU A 13 -25.49 8.23 15.77
N MET A 14 -24.24 8.70 15.79
CA MET A 14 -23.91 10.02 16.30
C MET A 14 -23.60 10.90 15.12
N SER A 15 -24.65 11.45 14.51
CA SER A 15 -24.52 12.67 13.72
C SER A 15 -24.02 13.74 14.70
N LEU A 16 -22.69 13.84 14.85
CA LEU A 16 -21.98 14.81 15.69
C LEU A 16 -22.20 16.25 15.20
N ALA A 17 -23.02 16.44 14.17
CA ALA A 17 -23.57 17.71 13.75
C ALA A 17 -24.76 18.19 14.62
N ILE A 18 -25.41 17.31 15.39
CA ILE A 18 -26.61 17.62 16.19
C ILE A 18 -26.24 17.95 17.66
N ILE A 19 -25.07 17.52 18.12
CA ILE A 19 -24.56 17.83 19.45
C ILE A 19 -23.49 18.91 19.26
N GLU A 20 -23.62 20.02 19.99
CA GLU A 20 -22.64 21.12 20.17
C GLU A 20 -21.17 20.74 19.92
N PRO A 21 -20.30 21.68 19.47
CA PRO A 21 -18.98 21.39 18.96
C PRO A 21 -18.22 20.44 19.89
N VAL A 22 -18.20 19.18 19.50
CA VAL A 22 -17.61 18.12 20.31
C VAL A 22 -16.15 18.48 20.50
N ASN A 23 -15.77 18.72 21.76
CA ASN A 23 -14.43 19.10 22.15
C ASN A 23 -13.42 18.12 21.50
N ILE A 24 -12.31 18.64 20.98
CA ILE A 24 -11.22 17.88 20.36
C ILE A 24 -10.84 16.66 21.23
N LYS A 25 -10.78 16.84 22.55
CA LYS A 25 -10.47 15.76 23.51
C LYS A 25 -11.48 14.60 23.47
N THR A 26 -12.76 14.92 23.36
CA THR A 26 -13.84 13.92 23.28
C THR A 26 -13.72 13.14 21.97
N ARG A 27 -13.40 13.82 20.87
CA ARG A 27 -13.18 13.19 19.57
C ARG A 27 -11.94 12.29 19.55
N GLU A 28 -10.84 12.74 20.13
CA GLU A 28 -9.63 11.93 20.32
C GLU A 28 -9.92 10.70 21.19
N GLY A 29 -10.69 10.86 22.27
CA GLY A 29 -11.16 9.75 23.12
C GLY A 29 -11.99 8.72 22.35
N PHE A 30 -12.92 9.16 21.51
CA PHE A 30 -13.69 8.26 20.65
C PHE A 30 -12.83 7.55 19.61
N GLN A 31 -11.85 8.25 19.02
CA GLN A 31 -10.91 7.63 18.10
C GLN A 31 -10.08 6.55 18.80
N ALA A 32 -9.53 6.84 19.98
CA ALA A 32 -8.79 5.86 20.77
C ALA A 32 -9.63 4.64 21.14
N LEU A 33 -10.90 4.86 21.51
CA LEU A 33 -11.85 3.80 21.79
C LEU A 33 -12.11 2.93 20.55
N ASN A 34 -12.35 3.53 19.40
CA ASN A 34 -12.55 2.81 18.13
C ASN A 34 -11.33 1.98 17.73
N LEU A 35 -10.12 2.51 17.91
CA LEU A 35 -8.88 1.76 17.67
C LEU A 35 -8.74 0.55 18.61
N ALA A 36 -9.02 0.73 19.90
CA ALA A 36 -8.97 -0.36 20.88
C ALA A 36 -10.00 -1.47 20.56
N TYR A 37 -11.19 -1.11 20.10
CA TYR A 37 -12.17 -2.12 19.66
C TYR A 37 -11.75 -2.85 18.41
N ALA A 38 -11.23 -2.13 17.43
CA ALA A 38 -10.70 -2.71 16.20
C ALA A 38 -9.59 -3.74 16.52
N GLU A 39 -8.76 -3.46 17.52
CA GLU A 39 -7.75 -4.39 18.04
C GLU A 39 -8.39 -5.61 18.74
N LEU A 40 -9.42 -5.43 19.57
CA LEU A 40 -10.12 -6.56 20.21
C LEU A 40 -10.77 -7.49 19.18
N VAL A 41 -11.36 -6.93 18.13
CA VAL A 41 -11.95 -7.70 17.02
C VAL A 41 -10.87 -8.45 16.24
N SER A 42 -9.71 -7.82 15.98
CA SER A 42 -8.61 -8.50 15.28
C SER A 42 -8.07 -9.68 16.09
N LEU A 43 -7.89 -9.52 17.41
CA LEU A 43 -7.49 -10.60 18.32
C LEU A 43 -8.53 -11.71 18.38
N GLN A 44 -9.82 -11.38 18.35
CA GLN A 44 -10.89 -12.37 18.30
C GLN A 44 -10.80 -13.20 17.01
N ILE A 45 -10.65 -12.55 15.85
CA ILE A 45 -10.48 -13.23 14.55
C ILE A 45 -9.25 -14.14 14.58
N SER A 46 -8.12 -13.69 15.13
CA SER A 46 -6.90 -14.50 15.22
C SER A 46 -7.03 -15.71 16.14
N ARG A 47 -7.94 -15.68 17.12
CA ARG A 47 -8.19 -16.80 18.05
C ARG A 47 -9.17 -17.82 17.49
N THR A 48 -10.08 -17.41 16.62
CA THR A 48 -10.99 -18.32 15.92
C THR A 48 -10.22 -19.01 14.79
N ALA A 49 -10.07 -20.33 14.86
CA ALA A 49 -9.38 -21.12 13.84
C ALA A 49 -9.90 -20.80 12.42
N PRO A 50 -9.04 -20.85 11.38
CA PRO A 50 -9.43 -20.53 10.02
C PRO A 50 -10.55 -21.47 9.59
N SER A 51 -11.77 -20.94 9.55
CA SER A 51 -12.90 -21.62 8.95
C SER A 51 -12.82 -21.39 7.46
N ASP A 52 -12.56 -22.47 6.73
CA ASP A 52 -12.36 -22.53 5.28
C ASP A 52 -13.34 -21.61 4.51
N PRO A 53 -12.86 -20.63 3.71
CA PRO A 53 -13.73 -19.68 3.01
C PRO A 53 -14.63 -20.35 1.96
N GLY A 54 -14.33 -21.59 1.56
CA GLY A 54 -15.10 -22.36 0.57
C GLY A 54 -16.46 -22.87 1.05
N THR A 55 -16.75 -22.92 2.35
CA THR A 55 -18.00 -23.52 2.88
C THR A 55 -19.03 -22.52 3.40
N ARG A 56 -18.73 -21.21 3.44
CA ARG A 56 -19.68 -20.19 3.94
C ARG A 56 -20.96 -20.04 3.11
N ARG A 57 -21.05 -20.62 1.91
CA ARG A 57 -22.26 -20.51 1.06
C ARG A 57 -23.31 -21.61 1.23
N ARG A 58 -23.09 -22.67 2.02
CA ARG A 58 -24.10 -23.73 2.13
C ARG A 58 -24.00 -24.54 3.41
N ASN A 59 -24.40 -23.97 4.55
CA ASN A 59 -25.01 -24.77 5.63
C ASN A 59 -25.74 -23.87 6.64
N LYS A 60 -27.04 -23.71 6.40
CA LYS A 60 -28.00 -23.15 7.35
C LYS A 60 -28.50 -24.31 8.22
N LYS A 61 -27.83 -24.58 9.35
CA LYS A 61 -28.43 -25.13 10.59
C LYS A 61 -27.36 -25.48 11.64
N GLY A 62 -27.44 -24.82 12.80
CA GLY A 62 -26.92 -25.33 14.07
C GLY A 62 -25.79 -24.53 14.71
N GLY A 63 -26.12 -23.69 15.69
CA GLY A 63 -25.17 -23.11 16.65
C GLY A 63 -24.76 -21.66 16.36
N LYS A 64 -25.24 -20.71 17.17
CA LYS A 64 -25.05 -19.24 17.11
C LYS A 64 -23.68 -18.75 16.55
N PRO A 65 -23.66 -18.01 15.42
CA PRO A 65 -22.55 -17.13 15.04
C PRO A 65 -23.00 -15.76 14.47
N MET A 66 -24.29 -15.39 14.62
CA MET A 66 -24.89 -14.26 13.89
C MET A 66 -24.48 -12.88 14.46
N THR A 67 -23.92 -12.83 15.67
CA THR A 67 -23.48 -11.59 16.33
C THR A 67 -22.00 -11.30 16.08
N GLU A 68 -21.18 -12.31 15.82
CA GLU A 68 -19.74 -12.15 15.54
C GLU A 68 -19.50 -11.60 14.13
N GLY A 69 -20.19 -12.15 13.11
CA GLY A 69 -20.12 -11.61 11.75
C GLY A 69 -20.50 -10.12 11.67
N LYS A 70 -21.56 -9.72 12.37
CA LYS A 70 -21.99 -8.31 12.44
C LYS A 70 -20.95 -7.37 13.05
N GLN A 71 -20.10 -7.85 13.95
CA GLN A 71 -19.03 -7.04 14.55
C GLN A 71 -17.86 -6.89 13.57
N VAL A 72 -17.49 -7.98 12.91
CA VAL A 72 -16.46 -7.98 11.85
C VAL A 72 -16.86 -7.03 10.72
N ASP A 73 -18.09 -7.11 10.23
CA ASP A 73 -18.63 -6.23 9.19
C ASP A 73 -18.54 -4.76 9.59
N LYS A 74 -18.94 -4.41 10.83
CA LYS A 74 -18.87 -3.05 11.35
C LYS A 74 -17.45 -2.51 11.41
N VAL A 75 -16.49 -3.31 11.88
CA VAL A 75 -15.08 -2.89 11.92
C VAL A 75 -14.52 -2.77 10.52
N ALA A 76 -14.86 -3.68 9.59
CA ALA A 76 -14.43 -3.57 8.19
C ALA A 76 -14.96 -2.27 7.55
N SER A 77 -16.25 -1.94 7.74
CA SER A 77 -16.83 -0.67 7.28
C SER A 77 -16.11 0.53 7.90
N TYR A 78 -15.86 0.52 9.21
CA TYR A 78 -15.11 1.57 9.89
C TYR A 78 -13.70 1.78 9.31
N ILE A 79 -12.99 0.69 9.02
CA ILE A 79 -11.64 0.76 8.42
C ILE A 79 -11.71 1.38 7.03
N VAL A 80 -12.63 0.93 6.19
CA VAL A 80 -12.83 1.48 4.84
C VAL A 80 -13.13 2.98 4.91
N GLN A 81 -14.10 3.39 5.73
CA GLN A 81 -14.45 4.80 5.90
C GLN A 81 -13.28 5.63 6.48
N THR A 82 -12.54 5.07 7.43
CA THR A 82 -11.37 5.74 8.05
C THR A 82 -10.27 5.98 7.03
N LEU A 83 -9.95 4.97 6.21
CA LEU A 83 -8.94 5.09 5.16
C LEU A 83 -9.36 6.04 4.04
N ARG A 84 -10.67 6.17 3.77
CA ARG A 84 -11.21 7.18 2.84
C ARG A 84 -11.25 8.59 3.43
N GLY A 85 -10.97 8.76 4.72
CA GLY A 85 -11.07 10.05 5.40
C GLY A 85 -12.51 10.50 5.68
N GLU A 86 -13.48 9.58 5.58
CA GLU A 86 -14.90 9.83 5.82
C GLU A 86 -15.20 9.88 7.34
N VAL A 87 -14.36 9.25 8.17
CA VAL A 87 -14.54 9.28 9.63
C VAL A 87 -13.89 10.52 10.25
N GLY A 88 -14.73 11.30 10.91
CA GLY A 88 -14.32 12.48 11.68
C GLY A 88 -14.00 13.72 10.84
N SER A 89 -14.12 13.71 9.51
CA SER A 89 -13.97 14.95 8.75
C SER A 89 -15.03 15.99 9.19
N LEU A 90 -14.61 17.22 9.45
CA LEU A 90 -15.54 18.35 9.35
C LEU A 90 -15.94 18.46 7.87
N PRO A 91 -17.18 18.87 7.55
CA PRO A 91 -17.56 19.12 6.17
C PRO A 91 -16.53 20.05 5.50
N GLY A 92 -15.80 19.55 4.49
CA GLY A 92 -14.79 20.30 3.74
C GLY A 92 -13.33 20.19 4.18
N LEU A 93 -12.98 19.47 5.26
CA LEU A 93 -11.57 19.18 5.59
C LEU A 93 -11.27 17.67 5.53
N PRO A 94 -10.20 17.25 4.83
CA PRO A 94 -9.77 15.86 4.83
C PRO A 94 -9.35 15.44 6.24
N SER A 95 -9.98 14.41 6.78
CA SER A 95 -9.56 13.78 8.03
C SER A 95 -8.20 13.13 7.80
N THR A 96 -7.15 13.61 8.48
CA THR A 96 -5.81 13.03 8.36
C THR A 96 -5.58 12.05 9.50
N LEU A 97 -5.35 10.80 9.15
CA LEU A 97 -4.98 9.77 10.11
C LEU A 97 -3.55 10.03 10.61
N SER A 98 -3.34 9.98 11.92
CA SER A 98 -1.99 10.07 12.48
C SER A 98 -1.21 8.78 12.20
N LEU A 99 0.13 8.85 12.21
CA LEU A 99 0.96 7.65 12.04
C LEU A 99 0.66 6.59 13.09
N ILE A 100 0.52 7.00 14.35
CA ILE A 100 0.23 6.10 15.48
C ILE A 100 -1.10 5.38 15.23
N ALA A 101 -2.16 6.13 14.90
CA ALA A 101 -3.47 5.55 14.62
C ALA A 101 -3.42 4.57 13.44
N TYR A 102 -2.73 4.92 12.34
CA TYR A 102 -2.56 4.01 11.22
C TYR A 102 -1.82 2.73 11.61
N THR A 103 -0.71 2.84 12.36
CA THR A 103 0.06 1.67 12.79
C THR A 103 -0.74 0.75 13.73
N SER A 104 -1.58 1.32 14.59
CA SER A 104 -2.49 0.55 15.46
C SER A 104 -3.56 -0.21 14.67
N LEU A 105 -3.90 0.24 13.46
CA LEU A 105 -4.88 -0.44 12.60
C LEU A 105 -4.28 -1.61 11.81
N LEU A 106 -2.96 -1.69 11.64
CA LEU A 106 -2.33 -2.73 10.79
C LEU A 106 -2.70 -4.17 11.17
N PRO A 107 -2.70 -4.57 12.46
CA PRO A 107 -3.14 -5.91 12.86
C PRO A 107 -4.60 -6.17 12.48
N THR A 108 -5.46 -5.15 12.58
CA THR A 108 -6.87 -5.26 12.21
C THR A 108 -7.06 -5.34 10.70
N ILE A 109 -6.36 -4.52 9.92
CA ILE A 109 -6.40 -4.60 8.44
C ILE A 109 -5.95 -6.00 7.98
N TRP A 110 -4.89 -6.55 8.60
CA TRP A 110 -4.43 -7.91 8.32
C TRP A 110 -5.47 -8.98 8.67
N ALA A 111 -6.10 -8.87 9.84
CA ALA A 111 -7.14 -9.80 10.27
C ALA A 111 -8.36 -9.77 9.34
N LEU A 112 -8.72 -8.57 8.84
CA LEU A 112 -9.87 -8.32 7.96
C LEU A 112 -9.53 -8.39 6.47
N ARG A 113 -8.37 -8.96 6.09
CA ARG A 113 -7.92 -9.02 4.69
C ARG A 113 -8.90 -9.72 3.73
N CYS A 114 -9.74 -10.60 4.25
CA CYS A 114 -10.77 -11.33 3.50
C CYS A 114 -12.08 -10.54 3.36
N GLU A 115 -12.24 -9.45 4.12
CA GLU A 115 -13.48 -8.67 4.15
C GLU A 115 -13.52 -7.68 2.99
N ASN A 116 -14.74 -7.49 2.46
CA ASN A 116 -14.96 -6.74 1.23
C ASN A 116 -14.44 -5.30 1.34
N GLY A 117 -13.62 -4.90 0.38
CA GLY A 117 -13.14 -3.52 0.22
C GLY A 117 -12.00 -3.11 1.14
N VAL A 118 -11.64 -3.88 2.18
CA VAL A 118 -10.56 -3.51 3.13
C VAL A 118 -9.22 -3.42 2.41
N ILE A 119 -8.83 -4.48 1.67
CA ILE A 119 -7.54 -4.50 0.96
C ILE A 119 -7.51 -3.49 -0.19
N SER A 120 -8.55 -3.45 -1.03
CA SER A 120 -8.64 -2.51 -2.15
C SER A 120 -8.53 -1.06 -1.67
N THR A 121 -9.25 -0.70 -0.59
CA THR A 121 -9.18 0.64 -0.01
C THR A 121 -7.79 0.91 0.60
N THR A 122 -7.15 -0.08 1.21
CA THR A 122 -5.78 0.07 1.75
C THR A 122 -4.76 0.28 0.64
N MET A 123 -4.89 -0.42 -0.49
CA MET A 123 -4.07 -0.22 -1.69
C MET A 123 -4.24 1.18 -2.25
N GLN A 124 -5.49 1.61 -2.46
CA GLN A 124 -5.81 2.96 -2.91
C GLN A 124 -5.25 4.01 -1.95
N TYR A 125 -5.35 3.80 -0.64
CA TYR A 125 -4.80 4.72 0.35
C TYR A 125 -3.28 4.85 0.24
N ALA A 126 -2.58 3.73 0.00
CA ALA A 126 -1.12 3.69 -0.14
C ALA A 126 -0.60 4.47 -1.36
N THR A 127 -1.36 4.55 -2.46
CA THR A 127 -0.94 5.23 -3.70
C THR A 127 -1.56 6.61 -3.89
N SER A 128 -2.83 6.80 -3.50
CA SER A 128 -3.63 8.00 -3.75
C SER A 128 -3.41 9.16 -2.78
N CYS A 129 -2.57 9.01 -1.73
CA CYS A 129 -2.19 10.10 -0.81
C CYS A 129 -1.30 11.20 -1.47
N SER A 130 -1.63 11.61 -2.69
CA SER A 130 -0.97 12.69 -3.43
C SER A 130 -1.71 14.00 -3.14
N GLY A 131 -1.18 14.82 -2.23
CA GLY A 131 -1.62 16.23 -2.13
C GLY A 131 -1.72 16.89 -0.75
N GLY A 132 -1.36 16.22 0.34
CA GLY A 132 -1.42 16.82 1.69
C GLY A 132 -1.42 15.84 2.87
N GLY A 133 -1.41 14.53 2.59
CA GLY A 133 -1.37 13.49 3.61
C GLY A 133 -0.02 13.35 4.32
N ASN A 134 -0.05 12.77 5.52
CA ASN A 134 1.13 12.46 6.31
C ASN A 134 2.03 11.46 5.56
N LYS A 135 3.20 11.91 5.06
CA LYS A 135 4.16 11.07 4.32
C LYS A 135 4.55 9.80 5.06
N ALA A 136 4.65 9.87 6.38
CA ALA A 136 4.99 8.70 7.20
C ALA A 136 3.88 7.64 7.16
N VAL A 137 2.62 8.06 7.10
CA VAL A 137 1.47 7.17 6.94
C VAL A 137 1.45 6.54 5.55
N LYS A 138 1.67 7.34 4.50
CA LYS A 138 1.81 6.81 3.12
C LYS A 138 2.90 5.75 3.05
N ARG A 139 4.07 6.03 3.64
CA ARG A 139 5.19 5.09 3.72
C ARG A 139 4.80 3.80 4.45
N ALA A 140 4.17 3.91 5.62
CA ALA A 140 3.70 2.74 6.36
C ALA A 140 2.68 1.92 5.56
N ALA A 141 1.80 2.58 4.81
CA ALA A 141 0.80 1.92 3.98
C ALA A 141 1.40 1.18 2.78
N VAL A 142 2.35 1.82 2.09
CA VAL A 142 3.10 1.20 0.99
C VAL A 142 3.89 -0.01 1.49
N GLU A 143 4.60 0.14 2.62
CA GLU A 143 5.37 -0.94 3.23
C GLU A 143 4.49 -2.14 3.60
N PHE A 144 3.36 -1.86 4.26
CA PHE A 144 2.42 -2.89 4.68
C PHE A 144 1.83 -3.63 3.47
N MET A 145 1.38 -2.91 2.43
CA MET A 145 0.83 -3.54 1.23
C MET A 145 1.87 -4.36 0.46
N GLY A 146 3.10 -3.84 0.34
CA GLY A 146 4.21 -4.61 -0.24
C GLY A 146 4.46 -5.91 0.51
N ARG A 147 4.43 -5.89 1.84
CA ARG A 147 4.53 -7.12 2.65
C ARG A 147 3.38 -8.07 2.42
N ILE A 148 2.12 -7.59 2.36
CA ILE A 148 0.96 -8.45 2.07
C ILE A 148 1.14 -9.17 0.73
N ILE A 149 1.47 -8.45 -0.34
CA ILE A 149 1.64 -9.02 -1.68
C ILE A 149 2.78 -10.06 -1.68
N LEU A 150 3.91 -9.74 -1.04
CA LEU A 150 5.02 -10.68 -0.92
C LEU A 150 4.66 -11.91 -0.08
N ILE A 151 3.85 -11.79 0.96
CA ILE A 151 3.40 -12.95 1.72
C ILE A 151 2.40 -13.78 0.90
N ASN A 152 1.47 -13.13 0.19
CA ASN A 152 0.46 -13.80 -0.64
C ASN A 152 1.09 -14.58 -1.81
N SER A 153 2.26 -14.16 -2.29
CA SER A 153 3.02 -14.88 -3.32
C SER A 153 3.81 -16.09 -2.80
N ASP A 154 3.93 -16.30 -1.48
CA ASP A 154 4.64 -17.45 -0.93
C ASP A 154 3.73 -18.68 -0.92
N PRO A 155 4.08 -19.78 -1.60
CA PRO A 155 3.25 -21.00 -1.63
C PRO A 155 2.97 -21.58 -0.23
N ARG A 156 3.83 -21.30 0.75
CA ARG A 156 3.66 -21.75 2.15
C ARG A 156 2.56 -20.98 2.88
N CYS A 157 2.10 -19.87 2.30
CA CYS A 157 1.05 -19.02 2.85
C CYS A 157 -0.29 -19.17 2.09
N ALA A 158 -0.55 -20.35 1.53
CA ALA A 158 -1.75 -20.68 0.74
C ALA A 158 -3.10 -20.46 1.47
N GLU A 159 -3.09 -20.32 2.80
CA GLU A 159 -4.27 -20.01 3.61
C GLU A 159 -4.75 -18.55 3.47
N ILE A 160 -3.97 -17.69 2.80
CA ILE A 160 -4.33 -16.30 2.55
C ILE A 160 -5.12 -16.22 1.24
N PRO A 161 -6.32 -15.61 1.22
CA PRO A 161 -7.05 -15.42 -0.03
C PRO A 161 -6.19 -14.73 -1.08
N SER A 162 -6.26 -15.21 -2.31
CA SER A 162 -5.61 -14.54 -3.44
C SER A 162 -6.10 -13.10 -3.52
N LEU A 163 -5.17 -12.17 -3.67
CA LEU A 163 -5.51 -10.80 -3.99
C LEU A 163 -6.12 -10.73 -5.40
N ASP A 164 -6.96 -9.72 -5.65
CA ASP A 164 -7.42 -9.44 -7.00
C ASP A 164 -6.24 -8.94 -7.85
N ASN A 165 -5.96 -9.65 -8.94
CA ASN A 165 -4.87 -9.34 -9.84
C ASN A 165 -5.00 -7.95 -10.48
N ALA A 166 -6.22 -7.44 -10.67
CA ALA A 166 -6.44 -6.11 -11.25
C ALA A 166 -6.01 -5.00 -10.28
N ASP A 167 -6.46 -5.07 -9.03
CA ASP A 167 -6.11 -4.11 -7.98
C ASP A 167 -4.59 -4.13 -7.68
N VAL A 168 -4.01 -5.33 -7.60
CA VAL A 168 -2.55 -5.50 -7.41
C VAL A 168 -1.80 -4.88 -8.58
N ARG A 169 -2.22 -5.14 -9.82
CA ARG A 169 -1.61 -4.55 -11.02
C ARG A 169 -1.68 -3.03 -10.99
N GLU A 170 -2.83 -2.45 -10.72
CA GLU A 170 -2.98 -0.99 -10.65
C GLU A 170 -2.07 -0.39 -9.58
N TRP A 171 -2.05 -1.00 -8.39
CA TRP A 171 -1.22 -0.56 -7.27
C TRP A 171 0.28 -0.60 -7.60
N VAL A 172 0.76 -1.71 -8.18
CA VAL A 172 2.13 -1.87 -8.65
C VAL A 172 2.51 -0.79 -9.65
N LEU A 173 1.65 -0.54 -10.63
CA LEU A 173 1.90 0.47 -11.66
C LEU A 173 1.89 1.90 -11.10
N GLY A 174 1.39 2.11 -9.88
CA GLY A 174 1.50 3.36 -9.12
C GLY A 174 2.82 3.52 -8.34
N LEU A 175 3.61 2.46 -8.15
CA LEU A 175 4.86 2.50 -7.39
C LEU A 175 5.95 3.38 -8.01
N PRO A 176 6.18 3.42 -9.34
CA PRO A 176 7.18 4.32 -9.93
C PRO A 176 6.94 5.79 -9.58
N ARG A 177 5.68 6.23 -9.67
CA ARG A 177 5.27 7.57 -9.23
C ARG A 177 5.47 7.76 -7.73
N THR A 178 5.18 6.75 -6.93
CA THR A 178 5.38 6.80 -5.48
C THR A 178 6.86 6.93 -5.10
N ALA A 179 7.75 6.19 -5.77
CA ALA A 179 9.20 6.33 -5.62
C ALA A 179 9.67 7.75 -6.00
N TRP A 180 9.11 8.30 -7.08
CA TRP A 180 9.39 9.68 -7.48
C TRP A 180 8.97 10.69 -6.40
N GLU A 181 7.74 10.57 -5.88
CA GLU A 181 7.19 11.50 -4.89
C GLU A 181 7.98 11.48 -3.56
N PHE A 182 8.49 10.31 -3.17
CA PHE A 182 9.41 10.18 -2.04
C PHE A 182 10.78 10.80 -2.38
N GLY A 183 11.42 10.31 -3.44
CA GLY A 183 12.70 10.81 -3.95
C GLY A 183 13.74 11.11 -2.87
N GLU A 184 14.42 12.25 -3.01
CA GLU A 184 15.39 12.77 -2.03
C GLU A 184 14.75 13.23 -0.71
N LYS A 185 13.43 13.47 -0.70
CA LYS A 185 12.71 14.06 0.43
C LYS A 185 12.26 13.02 1.46
N ASP A 186 12.22 11.74 1.09
CA ASP A 186 11.95 10.61 1.97
C ASP A 186 12.73 9.38 1.49
N LEU A 187 14.03 9.35 1.80
CA LEU A 187 14.93 8.28 1.39
C LEU A 187 14.43 6.90 1.81
N ARG A 188 13.87 6.79 3.02
CA ARG A 188 13.30 5.54 3.53
C ARG A 188 12.07 5.10 2.73
N GLY A 189 11.20 6.03 2.34
CA GLY A 189 10.08 5.76 1.46
C GLY A 189 10.53 5.26 0.09
N THR A 190 11.52 5.92 -0.50
CA THR A 190 12.13 5.52 -1.78
C THR A 190 12.72 4.11 -1.69
N GLU A 191 13.50 3.83 -0.64
CA GLU A 191 14.09 2.51 -0.40
C GLU A 191 13.02 1.41 -0.31
N ILE A 192 11.95 1.63 0.47
CA ILE A 192 10.84 0.68 0.60
C ILE A 192 10.23 0.36 -0.76
N VAL A 193 9.94 1.37 -1.58
CA VAL A 193 9.36 1.14 -2.91
C VAL A 193 10.31 0.35 -3.80
N LEU A 194 11.60 0.71 -3.84
CA LEU A 194 12.60 0.01 -4.64
C LEU A 194 12.77 -1.45 -4.19
N LEU A 195 12.80 -1.71 -2.88
CA LEU A 195 12.86 -3.08 -2.34
C LEU A 195 11.62 -3.90 -2.71
N ILE A 196 10.42 -3.30 -2.65
CA ILE A 196 9.19 -3.98 -3.07
C ILE A 196 9.31 -4.37 -4.55
N LEU A 197 9.63 -3.43 -5.43
CA LEU A 197 9.80 -3.69 -6.87
C LEU A 197 10.84 -4.79 -7.12
N LEU A 198 12.01 -4.71 -6.47
CA LEU A 198 13.07 -5.71 -6.61
C LEU A 198 12.58 -7.12 -6.23
N ARG A 199 11.90 -7.26 -5.08
CA ARG A 199 11.43 -8.56 -4.60
C ARG A 199 10.30 -9.12 -5.47
N MET A 200 9.41 -8.27 -5.96
CA MET A 200 8.36 -8.69 -6.88
C MET A 200 8.94 -9.14 -8.23
N ASN A 201 9.96 -8.44 -8.76
CA ASN A 201 10.68 -8.85 -9.98
C ASN A 201 11.37 -10.19 -9.82
N GLN A 202 12.12 -10.38 -8.72
CA GLN A 202 12.85 -11.61 -8.43
C GLN A 202 11.92 -12.83 -8.33
N ARG A 203 10.67 -12.62 -7.88
CA ARG A 203 9.63 -13.65 -7.77
C ARG A 203 8.74 -13.75 -9.01
N LYS A 204 8.96 -12.92 -10.03
CA LYS A 204 8.19 -12.88 -11.27
C LYS A 204 6.68 -12.74 -11.03
N LEU A 205 6.29 -11.80 -10.16
CA LEU A 205 4.89 -11.58 -9.79
C LEU A 205 4.09 -10.76 -10.81
N TYR A 206 4.63 -10.55 -12.01
CA TYR A 206 4.05 -9.74 -13.06
C TYR A 206 3.77 -10.59 -14.28
N ASP A 207 2.64 -10.35 -14.92
CA ASP A 207 2.47 -10.72 -16.32
C ASP A 207 3.28 -9.76 -17.21
N LYS A 208 3.55 -10.21 -18.44
CA LYS A 208 4.35 -9.44 -19.40
C LYS A 208 3.81 -8.03 -19.62
N SER A 209 2.47 -7.87 -19.71
CA SER A 209 1.86 -6.56 -19.96
C SER A 209 2.07 -5.57 -18.80
N THR A 210 2.06 -6.05 -17.55
CA THR A 210 2.37 -5.23 -16.39
C THR A 210 3.85 -4.87 -16.34
N LEU A 211 4.73 -5.81 -16.72
CA LEU A 211 6.16 -5.57 -16.75
C LEU A 211 6.53 -4.47 -17.77
N ASP A 212 6.02 -4.54 -18.99
CA ASP A 212 6.27 -3.54 -20.03
C ASP A 212 5.77 -2.15 -19.59
N ALA A 213 4.55 -2.07 -19.05
CA ALA A 213 4.01 -0.81 -18.52
C ALA A 213 4.79 -0.27 -17.31
N LEU A 214 5.35 -1.16 -16.48
CA LEU A 214 6.18 -0.77 -15.34
C LEU A 214 7.51 -0.18 -15.79
N GLN A 215 8.13 -0.75 -16.83
CA GLN A 215 9.36 -0.24 -17.43
C GLN A 215 9.18 1.18 -17.97
N GLU A 216 8.11 1.43 -18.74
CA GLU A 216 7.76 2.76 -19.25
C GLU A 216 7.57 3.79 -18.11
N ARG A 217 6.84 3.41 -17.06
CA ARG A 217 6.55 4.31 -15.92
C ARG A 217 7.77 4.61 -15.05
N LEU A 218 8.84 3.82 -15.16
CA LEU A 218 10.10 4.06 -14.44
C LEU A 218 11.06 4.96 -15.20
N VAL A 219 10.89 5.16 -16.51
CA VAL A 219 11.73 6.08 -17.30
C VAL A 219 11.86 7.46 -16.66
N PRO A 220 10.76 8.13 -16.22
CA PRO A 220 10.83 9.42 -15.57
C PRO A 220 11.81 9.43 -14.38
N PHE A 221 11.84 8.36 -13.58
CA PHE A 221 12.68 8.28 -12.37
C PHE A 221 14.17 8.58 -12.66
N PHE A 222 14.62 8.30 -13.88
CA PHE A 222 15.96 8.62 -14.39
C PHE A 222 16.00 9.88 -15.25
N THR A 223 15.09 10.02 -16.22
CA THR A 223 15.05 11.17 -17.14
C THR A 223 13.63 11.49 -17.59
N PHE A 224 13.35 12.76 -17.82
CA PHE A 224 12.11 13.20 -18.43
C PHE A 224 12.35 14.42 -19.31
N ASP A 225 11.57 14.56 -20.37
CA ASP A 225 11.67 15.70 -21.27
C ASP A 225 10.76 16.85 -20.80
N HIS A 226 11.35 18.05 -20.74
CA HIS A 226 10.64 19.28 -20.44
C HIS A 226 10.63 20.17 -21.67
N ALA A 227 9.44 20.60 -22.10
CA ALA A 227 9.20 21.32 -23.35
C ALA A 227 10.17 22.49 -23.64
N LYS A 228 10.66 23.18 -22.60
CA LYS A 228 11.60 24.32 -22.75
C LYS A 228 13.05 24.02 -22.37
N ARG A 229 13.31 22.94 -21.62
CA ARG A 229 14.63 22.65 -21.02
C ARG A 229 15.30 21.42 -21.64
N GLY A 230 14.62 20.74 -22.55
CA GLY A 230 15.05 19.45 -23.07
C GLY A 230 14.97 18.38 -21.99
N THR A 231 15.82 17.36 -22.11
CA THR A 231 15.88 16.26 -21.14
C THR A 231 16.46 16.73 -19.81
N ILE A 232 15.72 16.48 -18.74
CA ILE A 232 16.12 16.74 -17.35
C ILE A 232 16.34 15.41 -16.63
N THR A 233 17.28 15.37 -15.68
CA THR A 233 17.49 14.21 -14.80
C THR A 233 16.36 14.10 -13.78
N GLY A 234 15.85 12.89 -13.62
CA GLY A 234 14.88 12.51 -12.62
C GLY A 234 15.45 12.44 -11.19
N PRO A 235 14.64 12.02 -10.21
CA PRO A 235 15.01 11.97 -8.80
C PRO A 235 16.19 11.04 -8.49
N TRP A 236 16.50 10.04 -9.33
CA TRP A 236 17.60 9.11 -9.12
C TRP A 236 18.96 9.79 -8.85
N THR A 237 19.29 10.86 -9.59
CA THR A 237 20.59 11.55 -9.49
C THR A 237 20.83 12.20 -8.13
N LYS A 238 19.76 12.43 -7.37
CA LYS A 238 19.82 13.09 -6.07
C LYS A 238 19.81 12.11 -4.90
N LEU A 239 19.68 10.81 -5.18
CA LEU A 239 19.71 9.79 -4.15
C LEU A 239 21.15 9.52 -3.70
N PRO A 240 21.37 9.08 -2.45
CA PRO A 240 22.67 8.56 -2.02
C PRO A 240 23.08 7.31 -2.81
N ASP A 241 24.39 7.07 -2.93
CA ASP A 241 24.97 5.97 -3.71
C ASP A 241 24.33 4.59 -3.46
N HIS A 242 24.03 4.24 -2.21
CA HIS A 242 23.42 2.95 -1.88
C HIS A 242 22.01 2.79 -2.46
N LEU A 243 21.21 3.87 -2.51
CA LEU A 243 19.89 3.84 -3.14
C LEU A 243 19.96 3.95 -4.66
N GLN A 244 20.96 4.65 -5.19
CA GLN A 244 21.23 4.65 -6.63
C GLN A 244 21.55 3.23 -7.12
N ARG A 245 22.41 2.50 -6.41
CA ARG A 245 22.73 1.09 -6.69
C ARG A 245 21.49 0.20 -6.59
N LEU A 246 20.71 0.33 -5.52
CA LEU A 246 19.46 -0.41 -5.37
C LEU A 246 18.50 -0.16 -6.54
N ALA A 247 18.37 1.09 -7.00
CA ALA A 247 17.56 1.40 -8.16
C ALA A 247 18.09 0.72 -9.43
N LEU A 248 19.42 0.68 -9.64
CA LEU A 248 20.02 -0.04 -10.77
C LEU A 248 19.77 -1.56 -10.68
N ASP A 249 19.80 -2.14 -9.48
CA ASP A 249 19.45 -3.57 -9.27
C ASP A 249 17.99 -3.85 -9.65
N VAL A 250 17.08 -2.95 -9.27
CA VAL A 250 15.67 -3.01 -9.69
C VAL A 250 15.58 -2.99 -11.21
N MET A 251 16.25 -2.04 -11.87
CA MET A 251 16.18 -1.92 -13.33
C MET A 251 16.78 -3.12 -14.05
N SER A 252 17.94 -3.60 -13.60
CA SER A 252 18.53 -4.83 -14.14
C SER A 252 17.55 -6.00 -14.01
N SER A 253 16.91 -6.18 -12.85
CA SER A 253 15.93 -7.25 -12.64
C SER A 253 14.68 -7.13 -13.55
N LEU A 254 14.22 -5.90 -13.85
CA LEU A 254 13.11 -5.66 -14.77
C LEU A 254 13.46 -5.99 -16.22
N CYS A 255 14.69 -5.64 -16.61
CA CYS A 255 15.12 -5.72 -18.00
C CYS A 255 15.43 -7.14 -18.47
N HIS A 256 15.64 -8.09 -17.55
CA HIS A 256 15.79 -9.52 -17.91
C HIS A 256 14.45 -10.21 -18.26
N GLY A 257 13.31 -9.54 -18.08
CA GLY A 257 11.98 -10.14 -18.32
C GLY A 257 11.14 -9.48 -19.42
N GLY A 258 11.51 -8.30 -19.93
CA GLY A 258 10.71 -7.53 -20.88
C GLY A 258 11.31 -7.46 -22.28
N GLU A 259 10.49 -7.15 -23.28
CA GLU A 259 10.94 -6.95 -24.67
C GLU A 259 11.24 -5.47 -24.98
N ASN A 260 10.57 -4.53 -24.30
CA ASN A 260 10.70 -3.09 -24.49
C ASN A 260 11.76 -2.43 -23.59
N VAL A 261 12.90 -3.10 -23.43
CA VAL A 261 14.00 -2.69 -22.54
C VAL A 261 14.76 -1.46 -23.05
N GLY A 262 14.58 -1.11 -24.33
CA GLY A 262 15.37 -0.10 -25.03
C GLY A 262 15.31 1.29 -24.41
N GLU A 263 14.11 1.80 -24.13
CA GLU A 263 13.93 3.18 -23.64
C GLU A 263 14.45 3.35 -22.22
N LEU A 264 14.05 2.45 -21.31
CA LEU A 264 14.51 2.48 -19.92
C LEU A 264 16.03 2.33 -19.82
N THR A 265 16.62 1.40 -20.56
CA THR A 265 18.09 1.22 -20.59
C THR A 265 18.78 2.47 -21.12
N THR A 266 18.25 3.09 -22.17
CA THR A 266 18.82 4.32 -22.75
C THR A 266 18.75 5.49 -21.76
N ALA A 267 17.64 5.63 -21.04
CA ALA A 267 17.49 6.62 -19.98
C ALA A 267 18.53 6.41 -18.86
N ILE A 268 18.73 5.17 -18.42
CA ILE A 268 19.72 4.83 -17.39
C ILE A 268 21.14 5.11 -17.90
N ASP A 269 21.50 4.63 -19.09
CA ASP A 269 22.82 4.83 -19.70
C ASP A 269 23.20 6.32 -19.72
N LYS A 270 22.27 7.18 -20.14
CA LYS A 270 22.49 8.63 -20.25
C LYS A 270 22.83 9.28 -18.91
N VAL A 271 22.17 8.86 -17.84
CA VAL A 271 22.33 9.48 -16.52
C VAL A 271 23.52 8.88 -15.78
N VAL A 272 23.67 7.55 -15.86
CA VAL A 272 24.75 6.82 -15.19
C VAL A 272 26.12 7.18 -15.76
N ALA A 273 26.23 7.47 -17.07
CA ALA A 273 27.47 7.91 -17.70
C ALA A 273 28.10 9.16 -17.07
N GLN A 274 27.31 9.95 -16.32
CA GLN A 274 27.74 11.15 -15.62
C GLN A 274 28.10 10.90 -14.15
N THR A 275 28.18 9.63 -13.73
CA THR A 275 28.36 9.23 -12.33
C THR A 275 29.48 8.19 -12.16
N THR A 276 29.89 7.96 -10.92
CA THR A 276 30.83 6.91 -10.52
C THR A 276 30.25 5.49 -10.65
N LEU A 277 28.95 5.36 -10.95
CA LEU A 277 28.26 4.07 -11.05
C LEU A 277 28.27 3.49 -12.48
N ALA A 278 28.97 4.12 -13.43
CA ALA A 278 29.07 3.64 -14.81
C ALA A 278 29.63 2.22 -14.93
N GLU A 279 30.71 1.92 -14.18
CA GLU A 279 31.29 0.58 -14.15
C GLU A 279 30.31 -0.44 -13.53
N TYR A 280 29.68 -0.08 -12.41
CA TYR A 280 28.67 -0.91 -11.76
C TYR A 280 27.51 -1.27 -12.70
N TRP A 281 26.96 -0.28 -13.40
CA TRP A 281 25.88 -0.52 -14.37
C TRP A 281 26.31 -1.38 -15.54
N THR A 282 27.54 -1.23 -16.02
CA THR A 282 28.08 -2.04 -17.13
C THR A 282 28.04 -3.54 -16.81
N HIS A 283 28.27 -3.92 -15.56
CA HIS A 283 28.19 -5.32 -15.12
C HIS A 283 26.75 -5.83 -14.92
N LEU A 284 25.80 -4.94 -14.65
CA LEU A 284 24.41 -5.30 -14.40
C LEU A 284 23.51 -5.23 -15.64
N ARG A 285 23.92 -4.45 -16.64
CA ARG A 285 23.12 -4.17 -17.82
C ARG A 285 22.83 -5.48 -18.58
N PRO A 286 21.57 -5.75 -18.95
CA PRO A 286 21.26 -6.89 -19.79
C PRO A 286 21.95 -6.76 -21.14
N LEU A 287 22.56 -7.83 -21.61
CA LEU A 287 23.15 -7.88 -22.94
C LEU A 287 22.04 -7.71 -23.97
N LYS A 288 22.23 -6.81 -24.94
CA LYS A 288 21.42 -6.81 -26.16
C LYS A 288 21.76 -8.10 -26.90
N ILE A 289 20.89 -9.10 -26.80
CA ILE A 289 20.92 -10.30 -27.65
C ILE A 289 20.17 -9.98 -28.93
#